data_AF-A0A9D7LJL3-F1
#
_entry.id   AF-A0A9D7LJL3-F1
#
_cell.length_a   1.000
_cell.length_b   1.000
_cell.length_c   1.000
_cell.angle_alpha   90.00
_cell.angle_beta   90.00
_cell.angle_gamma   90.00
#
_symmetry.space_group_name_H-M   'P 1'
#
loop_
_entity.id
_entity.type
_entity.pdbx_description
1 polymer ?
#
loop_
_entity_poly.entity_id
_entity_poly.type
_entity_poly.pdbx_seq_one_letter_code
_entity_poly.pdbx_strand_id
1 'polypeptide(L)'
;MSHESTGGPWSRDRLRHEVTRSSREFCVLFYPGPDQAINPEGCVVIEDCGDRVQVYYSERGRREERWFADEPTAIEYVVRRHLWWEYVPLSDAVRQFVGKGTSPFPRLHPDEVLAEFGPEVLTRVQALVREIEAAPVDWSHGLSAAADAAADGIRSRHPDLADYAIDALRWYVSYVWR
;
A
#
# COMPACT_ATOMS: atom_id res chain seq x y z
N MET A 1 21.33 -2.24 -34.21
CA MET A 1 21.36 -3.47 -33.38
C MET A 1 20.06 -3.50 -32.60
N SER A 2 19.12 -4.34 -33.04
CA SER A 2 17.81 -4.48 -32.39
C SER A 2 18.00 -5.40 -31.19
N HIS A 3 17.74 -4.89 -29.98
CA HIS A 3 17.69 -5.72 -28.79
C HIS A 3 16.39 -6.53 -28.82
N GLU A 4 16.50 -7.84 -29.04
CA GLU A 4 15.42 -8.77 -28.76
C GLU A 4 15.08 -8.69 -27.26
N SER A 5 13.89 -8.15 -26.99
CA SER A 5 13.27 -8.19 -25.68
C SER A 5 12.95 -9.65 -25.34
N THR A 6 13.81 -10.30 -24.55
CA THR A 6 13.56 -11.63 -24.00
C THR A 6 12.46 -11.51 -22.94
N GLY A 7 11.23 -11.72 -23.37
CA GLY A 7 9.99 -11.49 -22.61
C GLY A 7 9.70 -12.50 -21.49
N GLY A 8 10.66 -12.71 -20.58
CA GLY A 8 10.43 -13.35 -19.28
C GLY A 8 10.28 -12.31 -18.15
N PRO A 9 9.70 -12.68 -17.00
CA PRO A 9 9.68 -11.83 -15.80
C PRO A 9 11.09 -11.42 -15.36
N TRP A 10 11.20 -10.26 -14.71
CA TRP A 10 12.46 -9.68 -14.26
C TRP A 10 12.86 -10.26 -12.90
N SER A 11 13.65 -11.33 -12.91
CA SER A 11 14.21 -11.88 -11.68
C SER A 11 15.27 -10.95 -11.06
N ARG A 12 15.49 -11.08 -9.75
CA ARG A 12 16.58 -10.39 -9.03
C ARG A 12 17.93 -10.57 -9.70
N ASP A 13 18.23 -11.78 -10.14
CA ASP A 13 19.50 -12.12 -10.78
C ASP A 13 19.62 -11.51 -12.17
N ARG A 14 18.50 -11.41 -12.91
CA ARG A 14 18.46 -10.72 -14.21
C ARG A 14 18.68 -9.22 -14.05
N LEU A 15 18.04 -8.58 -13.08
CA LEU A 15 18.24 -7.16 -12.77
C LEU A 15 19.70 -6.88 -12.39
N ARG A 16 20.28 -7.73 -11.51
CA ARG A 16 21.72 -7.64 -11.18
C ARG A 16 22.60 -7.80 -12.42
N HIS A 17 22.29 -8.76 -13.28
CA HIS A 17 23.06 -9.01 -14.50
C HIS A 17 23.00 -7.85 -15.51
N GLU A 18 21.84 -7.23 -15.70
CA GLU A 18 21.71 -6.07 -16.59
C GLU A 18 22.41 -4.84 -16.00
N VAL A 19 22.31 -4.63 -14.68
CA VAL A 19 23.02 -3.55 -13.98
C VAL A 19 24.54 -3.72 -14.09
N THR A 20 25.08 -4.93 -13.89
CA THR A 20 26.53 -5.17 -13.99
C THR A 20 27.07 -5.10 -15.41
N ARG A 21 26.20 -5.15 -16.42
CA ARG A 21 26.59 -5.06 -17.83
C ARG A 21 26.73 -3.61 -18.31
N SER A 22 26.08 -2.67 -17.63
CA SER A 22 26.22 -1.25 -17.92
C SER A 22 27.44 -0.68 -17.18
N SER A 23 28.29 0.04 -17.89
CA SER A 23 29.54 0.61 -17.38
C SER A 23 29.35 1.92 -16.59
N ARG A 24 28.16 2.16 -16.02
CA ARG A 24 27.79 3.39 -15.30
C ARG A 24 27.58 3.12 -13.81
N GLU A 25 27.74 4.13 -12.96
CA GLU A 25 27.45 4.01 -11.53
C GLU A 25 25.94 3.93 -11.31
N PHE A 26 25.47 2.87 -10.66
CA PHE A 26 24.06 2.66 -10.33
C PHE A 26 23.85 2.69 -8.83
N CYS A 27 22.80 3.39 -8.40
CA CYS A 27 22.20 3.21 -7.08
C CYS A 27 21.00 2.28 -7.20
N VAL A 28 21.20 0.97 -6.99
CA VAL A 28 20.08 0.02 -6.99
C VAL A 28 19.50 -0.10 -5.59
N LEU A 29 18.30 0.44 -5.41
CA LEU A 29 17.53 0.31 -4.18
C LEU A 29 16.54 -0.85 -4.29
N PHE A 30 16.92 -2.02 -3.76
CA PHE A 30 15.99 -3.15 -3.63
C PHE A 30 15.18 -3.00 -2.35
N TYR A 31 13.87 -2.79 -2.48
CA TYR A 31 12.95 -2.80 -1.35
C TYR A 31 12.07 -4.06 -1.40
N PRO A 32 12.24 -5.01 -0.48
CA PRO A 32 11.21 -6.00 -0.26
C PRO A 32 9.99 -5.29 0.33
N GLY A 33 8.84 -5.37 -0.34
CA GLY A 33 7.58 -5.01 0.30
C GLY A 33 7.35 -5.88 1.55
N PRO A 34 6.56 -5.40 2.54
CA PRO A 34 6.29 -6.12 3.80
C PRO A 34 5.51 -7.41 3.57
N ASP A 35 4.88 -7.55 2.40
CA ASP A 35 4.21 -8.76 1.98
C ASP A 35 4.86 -9.36 0.73
N GLN A 36 5.77 -10.32 0.97
CA GLN A 36 6.42 -11.09 -0.10
C GLN A 36 5.41 -11.88 -0.94
N ALA A 37 4.17 -12.09 -0.46
CA ALA A 37 3.13 -12.79 -1.21
C ALA A 37 2.42 -11.92 -2.26
N ILE A 38 2.42 -10.58 -2.08
CA ILE A 38 1.69 -9.65 -2.95
C ILE A 38 2.59 -9.02 -4.02
N ASN A 39 3.90 -8.88 -3.74
CA ASN A 39 4.87 -8.39 -4.70
C ASN A 39 6.24 -9.07 -4.52
N PRO A 40 6.41 -10.34 -4.96
CA PRO A 40 7.66 -11.07 -4.77
C PRO A 40 8.86 -10.47 -5.54
N GLU A 41 8.62 -9.62 -6.55
CA GLU A 41 9.65 -9.10 -7.47
C GLU A 41 9.53 -7.60 -7.75
N GLY A 42 8.85 -6.86 -6.86
CA GLY A 42 8.75 -5.40 -6.96
C GLY A 42 10.14 -4.77 -6.86
N CYS A 43 10.70 -4.32 -7.98
CA CYS A 43 11.98 -3.62 -7.98
C CYS A 43 11.76 -2.17 -8.39
N VAL A 44 12.43 -1.26 -7.69
CA VAL A 44 12.64 0.10 -8.18
C VAL A 44 14.13 0.24 -8.45
N VAL A 45 14.48 0.67 -9.67
CA VAL A 45 15.87 0.92 -10.06
C VAL A 45 15.99 2.39 -10.39
N ILE A 46 16.97 3.07 -9.79
CA ILE A 46 17.32 4.46 -10.10
C ILE A 46 18.67 4.42 -10.83
N GLU A 47 18.68 4.87 -12.07
CA GLU A 47 19.86 4.91 -12.93
C GLU A 47 20.21 6.37 -13.24
N ASP A 48 21.43 6.78 -12.88
CA ASP A 48 21.98 8.06 -13.32
C ASP A 48 22.53 7.93 -14.74
N CYS A 49 21.96 8.70 -15.67
CA CYS A 49 22.35 8.72 -17.08
C CYS A 49 23.26 9.91 -17.44
N GLY A 50 23.66 10.73 -16.47
CA GLY A 50 24.57 11.87 -16.61
C GLY A 50 23.85 13.22 -16.67
N ASP A 51 22.93 13.40 -17.62
CA ASP A 51 22.13 14.62 -17.75
C ASP A 51 20.74 14.51 -17.11
N ARG A 52 20.31 13.28 -16.81
CA ARG A 52 18.99 12.94 -16.28
C ARG A 52 19.08 11.66 -15.46
N VAL A 53 18.06 11.44 -14.63
CA VAL A 53 17.93 10.22 -13.85
C VAL A 53 16.71 9.43 -14.32
N GLN A 54 16.89 8.14 -14.52
CA GLN A 54 15.86 7.23 -14.98
C GLN A 54 15.40 6.34 -13.82
N VAL A 55 14.09 6.24 -13.63
CA VAL A 55 13.49 5.34 -12.65
C VAL A 55 12.72 4.26 -13.40
N TYR A 56 13.06 3.02 -13.09
CA TYR A 56 12.30 1.86 -13.53
C TYR A 56 11.57 1.28 -12.34
N TYR A 57 10.30 0.92 -12.55
CA TYR A 57 9.60 0.08 -11.59
C TYR A 57 8.87 -1.06 -12.27
N SER A 58 8.93 -2.23 -11.63
CA SER A 58 8.23 -3.43 -12.04
C SER A 58 7.24 -3.81 -10.94
N GLU A 59 5.96 -3.85 -11.26
CA GLU A 59 4.92 -4.29 -10.33
C GLU A 59 3.94 -5.22 -11.06
N ARG A 60 3.75 -6.44 -10.56
CA ARG A 60 2.82 -7.43 -11.12
C ARG A 60 3.01 -7.68 -12.63
N GLY A 61 4.26 -7.70 -13.08
CA GLY A 61 4.62 -7.91 -14.49
C GLY A 61 4.41 -6.71 -15.41
N ARG A 62 4.02 -5.55 -14.87
CA ARG A 62 3.98 -4.27 -15.62
C ARG A 62 5.25 -3.47 -15.36
N ARG A 63 5.85 -2.97 -16.44
CA ARG A 63 6.99 -2.07 -16.41
C ARG A 63 6.50 -0.65 -16.70
N GLU A 64 6.88 0.29 -15.84
CA GLU A 64 6.80 1.70 -16.15
C GLU A 64 8.18 2.33 -15.95
N GLU A 65 8.44 3.34 -16.78
CA GLU A 65 9.69 4.06 -16.85
C GLU A 65 9.41 5.55 -16.76
N ARG A 66 10.20 6.27 -15.95
CA ARG A 66 10.14 7.72 -15.86
C ARG A 66 11.52 8.36 -15.84
N TRP A 67 11.59 9.57 -16.38
CA TRP A 67 12.80 10.37 -16.46
C TRP A 67 12.65 11.63 -15.61
N PHE A 68 13.70 11.93 -14.84
CA PHE A 68 13.81 13.06 -13.93
C PHE A 68 15.01 13.92 -14.33
N ALA A 69 15.00 15.18 -13.90
CA ALA A 69 16.10 16.09 -14.19
C ALA A 69 17.35 15.78 -13.34
N ASP A 70 17.16 15.23 -12.15
CA ASP A 70 18.22 14.96 -11.18
C ASP A 70 17.84 13.81 -10.23
N GLU A 71 18.85 13.30 -9.51
CA GLU A 71 18.71 12.19 -8.57
C GLU A 71 17.81 12.51 -7.37
N PRO A 72 17.92 13.68 -6.70
CA PRO A 72 17.01 14.02 -5.60
C PRO A 72 15.54 13.97 -5.98
N THR A 73 15.18 14.49 -7.17
CA THR A 73 13.79 14.45 -7.65
C THR A 73 13.33 13.01 -7.95
N ALA A 74 14.21 12.19 -8.52
CA ALA A 74 13.93 10.78 -8.76
C ALA A 74 13.72 10.01 -7.44
N ILE A 75 14.58 10.24 -6.44
CA ILE A 75 14.47 9.65 -5.10
C ILE A 75 13.18 10.12 -4.43
N GLU A 76 12.85 11.40 -4.46
CA GLU A 76 11.60 11.91 -3.89
C GLU A 76 10.39 11.24 -4.55
N TYR A 77 10.38 11.11 -5.87
CA TYR A 77 9.31 10.39 -6.59
C TYR A 77 9.20 8.93 -6.15
N VAL A 78 10.32 8.20 -6.11
CA VAL A 78 10.36 6.79 -5.68
C VAL A 78 9.89 6.67 -4.25
N VAL A 79 10.34 7.57 -3.38
CA VAL A 79 9.90 7.62 -1.99
C VAL A 79 8.40 7.88 -1.95
N ARG A 80 7.88 8.97 -2.50
CA ARG A 80 6.46 9.33 -2.42
C ARG A 80 5.53 8.30 -3.07
N ARG A 81 5.95 7.62 -4.13
CA ARG A 81 5.09 6.70 -4.88
C ARG A 81 5.22 5.25 -4.43
N HIS A 82 6.40 4.84 -3.98
CA HIS A 82 6.71 3.43 -3.72
C HIS A 82 7.22 3.15 -2.31
N LEU A 83 7.75 4.14 -1.57
CA LEU A 83 8.29 3.96 -0.21
C LEU A 83 7.54 4.75 0.87
N TRP A 84 6.64 5.65 0.47
CA TRP A 84 5.63 6.33 1.26
C TRP A 84 4.30 5.84 0.72
N TRP A 85 4.05 4.58 1.03
CA TRP A 85 2.75 4.19 1.55
C TRP A 85 2.12 5.36 2.34
N GLU A 86 1.22 6.10 1.72
CA GLU A 86 0.02 6.54 2.43
C GLU A 86 -0.84 5.33 2.88
N TYR A 87 -0.49 4.11 2.42
CA TYR A 87 -1.23 2.85 2.57
C TYR A 87 -1.01 2.10 3.90
N VAL A 88 0.21 2.09 4.44
CA VAL A 88 0.53 1.50 5.75
C VAL A 88 0.06 2.41 6.89
N PRO A 89 0.27 3.74 6.85
CA PRO A 89 -0.26 4.66 7.86
C PRO A 89 -1.77 4.57 7.98
N LEU A 90 -2.52 4.53 6.87
CA LEU A 90 -3.98 4.50 6.94
C LEU A 90 -4.50 3.16 7.49
N SER A 91 -3.95 2.03 7.03
CA SER A 91 -4.37 0.70 7.51
C SER A 91 -4.05 0.49 8.98
N ASP A 92 -2.87 0.93 9.44
CA ASP A 92 -2.50 0.90 10.85
C ASP A 92 -3.33 1.87 11.69
N ALA A 93 -3.56 3.09 11.18
CA ALA A 93 -4.40 4.06 11.86
C ALA A 93 -5.84 3.58 11.99
N VAL A 94 -6.40 2.86 11.00
CA VAL A 94 -7.73 2.23 11.13
C VAL A 94 -7.75 1.23 12.28
N ARG A 95 -6.76 0.33 12.33
CA ARG A 95 -6.66 -0.69 13.39
C ARG A 95 -6.53 -0.05 14.78
N GLN A 96 -5.69 0.97 14.91
CA GLN A 96 -5.50 1.72 16.16
C GLN A 96 -6.74 2.52 16.52
N PHE A 97 -7.36 3.20 15.55
CA PHE A 97 -8.57 3.98 15.75
C PHE A 97 -9.69 3.16 16.37
N VAL A 98 -9.92 1.93 15.90
CA VAL A 98 -10.98 1.07 16.46
C VAL A 98 -10.52 0.23 17.66
N GLY A 99 -9.23 0.27 18.01
CA GLY A 99 -8.65 -0.43 19.16
C GLY A 99 -8.48 -1.95 18.96
N LYS A 100 -8.39 -2.44 17.72
CA LYS A 100 -8.29 -3.88 17.47
C LYS A 100 -6.90 -4.41 17.84
N GLY A 101 -6.88 -5.39 18.75
CA GLY A 101 -5.66 -6.02 19.26
C GLY A 101 -5.09 -5.35 20.51
N THR A 102 -5.53 -4.12 20.83
CA THR A 102 -5.16 -3.41 22.07
C THR A 102 -6.27 -3.46 23.12
N SER A 103 -7.53 -3.63 22.70
CA SER A 103 -8.70 -3.71 23.57
C SER A 103 -9.53 -4.98 23.27
N PRO A 104 -10.16 -5.61 24.29
CA PRO A 104 -11.07 -6.74 24.08
C PRO A 104 -12.39 -6.35 23.39
N PHE A 105 -12.73 -5.05 23.37
CA PHE A 105 -13.92 -4.50 22.74
C PHE A 105 -13.56 -3.25 21.92
N PRO A 106 -14.30 -2.92 20.85
CA PRO A 106 -13.97 -1.77 20.05
C PRO A 106 -14.10 -0.48 20.85
N ARG A 107 -13.11 0.40 20.69
CA ARG A 107 -13.07 1.73 21.30
C ARG A 107 -12.47 2.67 20.28
N LEU A 108 -13.03 3.88 20.19
CA LEU A 108 -12.48 4.87 19.29
C LEU A 108 -11.32 5.60 19.97
N HIS A 109 -10.17 5.64 19.30
CA HIS A 109 -8.93 6.29 19.77
C HIS A 109 -8.52 7.46 18.85
N PRO A 110 -9.36 8.48 18.64
CA PRO A 110 -9.08 9.58 17.72
C PRO A 110 -7.84 10.38 18.14
N ASP A 111 -7.63 10.60 19.44
CA ASP A 111 -6.51 11.37 19.96
C ASP A 111 -5.17 10.66 19.74
N GLU A 112 -5.14 9.33 19.87
CA GLU A 112 -3.94 8.52 19.60
C GLU A 112 -3.59 8.56 18.11
N VAL A 113 -4.60 8.42 17.25
CA VAL A 113 -4.39 8.52 15.80
C VAL A 113 -3.97 9.93 15.37
N LEU A 114 -4.55 10.97 15.98
CA LEU A 114 -4.15 12.35 15.74
C LEU A 114 -2.68 12.59 16.12
N ALA A 115 -2.27 12.10 17.29
CA ALA A 115 -0.92 12.27 17.80
C ALA A 115 0.12 11.52 16.97
N GLU A 116 -0.21 10.34 16.46
CA GLU A 116 0.73 9.46 15.75
C GLU A 116 0.75 9.69 14.22
N PHE A 117 -0.41 9.83 13.59
CA PHE A 117 -0.54 9.91 12.12
C PHE A 117 -0.97 11.28 11.60
N GLY A 118 -1.41 12.19 12.48
CA GLY A 118 -1.81 13.54 12.12
C GLY A 118 -3.27 13.70 11.67
N PRO A 119 -3.72 14.95 11.47
CA PRO A 119 -5.14 15.29 11.28
C PRO A 119 -5.73 14.81 9.95
N GLU A 120 -4.91 14.75 8.90
CA GLU A 120 -5.36 14.30 7.57
C GLU A 120 -5.69 12.80 7.58
N VAL A 121 -4.82 11.98 8.19
CA VAL A 121 -5.07 10.55 8.35
C VAL A 121 -6.27 10.30 9.25
N LEU A 122 -6.37 11.00 10.38
CA LEU A 122 -7.55 10.91 11.25
C LEU A 122 -8.85 11.19 10.46
N THR A 123 -8.86 12.24 9.64
CA THR A 123 -10.03 12.59 8.81
C THR A 123 -10.41 11.46 7.86
N ARG A 124 -9.42 10.82 7.21
CA ARG A 124 -9.63 9.67 6.31
C ARG A 124 -10.16 8.44 7.08
N VAL A 125 -9.59 8.13 8.24
CA VAL A 125 -10.06 7.01 9.08
C VAL A 125 -11.51 7.21 9.52
N GLN A 126 -11.85 8.43 9.98
CA GLN A 126 -13.23 8.74 10.37
C GLN A 126 -14.21 8.64 9.19
N ALA A 127 -13.77 8.96 7.97
CA ALA A 127 -14.60 8.77 6.78
C ALA A 127 -14.86 7.28 6.51
N LEU A 128 -13.84 6.41 6.61
CA LEU A 128 -13.98 4.96 6.46
C LEU A 128 -14.92 4.36 7.51
N VAL A 129 -14.80 4.80 8.77
CA VAL A 129 -15.69 4.35 9.85
C VAL A 129 -17.14 4.76 9.58
N ARG A 130 -17.39 6.03 9.22
CA ARG A 130 -18.74 6.47 8.83
C ARG A 130 -19.28 5.70 7.63
N GLU A 131 -18.42 5.39 6.67
CA GLU A 131 -18.79 4.66 5.47
C GLU A 131 -19.22 3.22 5.76
N ILE A 132 -18.52 2.50 6.66
CA ILE A 132 -18.91 1.14 7.03
C ILE A 132 -20.14 1.13 7.96
N GLU A 133 -20.28 2.11 8.85
CA GLU A 133 -21.48 2.26 9.69
C GLU A 133 -22.74 2.54 8.88
N ALA A 134 -22.60 3.31 7.78
CA ALA A 134 -23.69 3.64 6.87
C ALA A 134 -23.97 2.56 5.81
N ALA A 135 -23.22 1.44 5.82
CA ALA A 135 -23.43 0.37 4.87
C ALA A 135 -24.86 -0.21 5.00
N PRO A 136 -25.55 -0.51 3.88
CA PRO A 136 -26.86 -1.15 3.94
C PRO A 136 -26.77 -2.49 4.67
N VAL A 137 -27.62 -2.67 5.68
CA VAL A 137 -27.61 -3.89 6.51
C VAL A 137 -28.71 -4.84 6.06
N ASP A 138 -28.32 -6.02 5.57
CA ASP A 138 -29.25 -7.12 5.35
C ASP A 138 -29.22 -8.09 6.55
N TRP A 139 -30.29 -8.08 7.33
CA TRP A 139 -30.43 -8.92 8.52
C TRP A 139 -30.90 -10.35 8.22
N SER A 140 -31.23 -10.67 6.97
CA SER A 140 -31.77 -11.99 6.59
C SER A 140 -30.80 -13.14 6.89
N HIS A 141 -29.50 -12.87 6.88
CA HIS A 141 -28.42 -13.82 7.15
C HIS A 141 -27.72 -13.60 8.50
N GLY A 142 -28.26 -12.72 9.34
CA GLY A 142 -27.74 -12.42 10.67
C GLY A 142 -26.53 -11.46 10.69
N LEU A 143 -26.14 -11.06 11.90
CA LEU A 143 -25.15 -10.00 12.16
C LEU A 143 -23.77 -10.27 11.54
N SER A 144 -23.27 -11.52 11.59
CA SER A 144 -21.95 -11.84 11.01
C SER A 144 -21.96 -11.64 9.51
N ALA A 145 -22.96 -12.18 8.80
CA ALA A 145 -23.05 -12.07 7.35
C ALA A 145 -23.26 -10.61 6.91
N ALA A 146 -24.03 -9.84 7.66
CA ALA A 146 -24.15 -8.41 7.45
C ALA A 146 -22.81 -7.68 7.57
N ALA A 147 -22.02 -7.97 8.61
CA ALA A 147 -20.69 -7.37 8.81
C ALA A 147 -19.69 -7.80 7.72
N ASP A 148 -19.75 -9.06 7.26
CA ASP A 148 -18.97 -9.57 6.13
C ASP A 148 -19.28 -8.78 4.84
N ALA A 149 -20.57 -8.63 4.50
CA ALA A 149 -21.00 -7.90 3.31
C ALA A 149 -20.57 -6.41 3.34
N ALA A 150 -20.65 -5.77 4.50
CA ALA A 150 -20.18 -4.39 4.66
C ALA A 150 -18.67 -4.27 4.48
N ALA A 151 -17.89 -5.19 5.06
CA ALA A 151 -16.44 -5.24 4.91
C ALA A 151 -16.01 -5.48 3.45
N ASP A 152 -16.70 -6.37 2.73
CA ASP A 152 -16.46 -6.60 1.30
C ASP A 152 -16.75 -5.35 0.46
N GLY A 153 -17.82 -4.61 0.80
CA GLY A 153 -18.14 -3.34 0.18
C GLY A 153 -17.08 -2.26 0.41
N ILE A 154 -16.44 -2.24 1.58
CA ILE A 154 -15.29 -1.36 1.85
C ILE A 154 -14.06 -1.84 1.06
N ARG A 155 -13.72 -3.13 1.12
CA ARG A 155 -12.57 -3.71 0.40
C ARG A 155 -12.62 -3.42 -1.11
N SER A 156 -13.80 -3.51 -1.72
CA SER A 156 -13.97 -3.23 -3.15
C SER A 156 -13.77 -1.74 -3.49
N ARG A 157 -14.10 -0.82 -2.59
CA ARG A 157 -14.00 0.64 -2.83
C ARG A 157 -12.63 1.20 -2.42
N HIS A 158 -12.00 0.56 -1.44
CA HIS A 158 -10.70 0.93 -0.87
C HIS A 158 -9.72 -0.24 -1.03
N PRO A 159 -9.32 -0.57 -2.28
CA PRO A 159 -8.35 -1.64 -2.54
C PRO A 159 -6.95 -1.33 -1.99
N ASP A 160 -6.77 -0.13 -1.44
CA ASP A 160 -5.59 0.36 -0.76
C ASP A 160 -5.47 -0.04 0.70
N LEU A 161 -6.57 -0.46 1.32
CA LEU A 161 -6.55 -0.95 2.69
C LEU A 161 -6.04 -2.39 2.75
N ALA A 162 -5.13 -2.63 3.69
CA ALA A 162 -4.70 -3.99 4.00
C ALA A 162 -5.83 -4.81 4.64
N ASP A 163 -5.82 -6.13 4.43
CA ASP A 163 -6.88 -7.02 4.94
C ASP A 163 -7.08 -6.93 6.45
N TYR A 164 -6.00 -6.73 7.23
CA TYR A 164 -6.11 -6.59 8.68
C TYR A 164 -6.90 -5.33 9.11
N ALA A 165 -6.87 -4.27 8.31
CA ALA A 165 -7.63 -3.05 8.55
C ALA A 165 -9.12 -3.25 8.20
N ILE A 166 -9.40 -3.93 7.09
CA ILE A 166 -10.76 -4.35 6.73
C ILE A 166 -11.35 -5.22 7.83
N ASP A 167 -10.59 -6.20 8.34
CA ASP A 167 -11.03 -7.05 9.44
C ASP A 167 -11.22 -6.25 10.74
N ALA A 168 -10.51 -5.13 10.92
CA ALA A 168 -10.70 -4.24 12.05
C ALA A 168 -12.02 -3.48 11.98
N LEU A 169 -12.36 -2.96 10.81
CA LEU A 169 -13.65 -2.31 10.55
C LEU A 169 -14.81 -3.30 10.67
N ARG A 170 -14.68 -4.52 10.14
CA ARG A 170 -15.65 -5.60 10.30
C ARG A 170 -15.93 -5.91 11.77
N TRP A 171 -14.87 -6.08 12.56
CA TRP A 171 -14.98 -6.34 14.00
C TRP A 171 -15.68 -5.19 14.71
N TYR A 172 -15.30 -3.94 14.41
CA TYR A 172 -15.93 -2.74 14.94
C TYR A 172 -17.44 -2.72 14.64
N VAL A 173 -17.83 -2.85 13.37
CA VAL A 173 -19.24 -2.71 12.97
C VAL A 173 -20.10 -3.84 13.52
N SER A 174 -19.55 -5.06 13.64
CA SER A 174 -20.25 -6.19 14.25
C SER A 174 -20.60 -5.95 15.72
N TYR A 175 -19.86 -5.09 16.42
CA TYR A 175 -20.16 -4.70 17.79
C TYR A 175 -21.17 -3.56 17.86
N VAL A 176 -21.02 -2.53 17.02
CA VAL A 176 -21.90 -1.36 16.99
C VAL A 176 -23.33 -1.71 16.58
N TRP A 177 -23.49 -2.70 15.70
CA TRP A 177 -24.80 -3.16 15.22
C TRP A 177 -25.50 -4.17 16.14
N ARG A 178 -24.86 -4.57 17.24
CA ARG A 178 -25.44 -5.49 18.21
C ARG A 178 -26.30 -4.76 19.23
#